data_AF-A0A9Q0AP18-F1
#
_entry.id   AF-A0A9Q0AP18-F1
#
_cell.length_a   1.000
_cell.length_b   1.000
_cell.length_c   1.000
_cell.angle_alpha   90.00
_cell.angle_beta   90.00
_cell.angle_gamma   90.00
#
_symmetry.space_group_name_H-M   'P 1'
#
loop_
_entity.id
_entity.type
_entity.pdbx_description
1 polymer ?
#
loop_
_entity_poly.entity_id
_entity_poly.type
_entity_poly.pdbx_seq_one_letter_code
_entity_poly.pdbx_strand_id
1 'polypeptide(L)'
;MVRAQPLTTQLHANDLKLSPPSTPLTQHSTGIEAPQPATMLPRRIAQASALRTLPSRRILPVVQRRTFIPNSLNDKAVYEERYPDPPKLTEAEDPNQSGGYINPPRVKRQFRDPHADWWDKQERRNYGEPVHEDHDVLGLFSPHEYTWVSPAKGALQVGAFVLTFLGVCWLVGQVYPDKVSYPREFEGGLERELGGPGAMRARSPEDPEAYQAGEAEE
;
A
#
# COMPACT_ATOMS: atom_id res chain seq x y z
N MET A 1 -23.85 -42.37 -36.26
CA MET A 1 -25.16 -42.22 -35.59
C MET A 1 -25.18 -40.82 -34.99
N VAL A 2 -25.92 -39.93 -35.64
CA VAL A 2 -25.99 -38.49 -35.39
C VAL A 2 -27.04 -38.24 -34.30
N ARG A 3 -26.73 -37.43 -33.29
CA ARG A 3 -27.76 -36.57 -32.68
C ARG A 3 -27.15 -35.33 -32.03
N ALA A 4 -27.69 -34.20 -32.47
CA ALA A 4 -27.36 -32.83 -32.14
C ALA A 4 -27.66 -32.46 -30.67
N GLN A 5 -26.91 -31.48 -30.16
CA GLN A 5 -27.36 -30.60 -29.07
C GLN A 5 -28.32 -29.54 -29.63
N PRO A 6 -29.11 -28.85 -28.78
CA PRO A 6 -28.68 -27.49 -28.44
C PRO A 6 -28.98 -26.99 -27.01
N LEU A 7 -28.24 -25.92 -26.68
CA LEU A 7 -28.32 -24.94 -25.60
C LEU A 7 -29.63 -24.83 -24.80
N THR A 8 -29.48 -24.64 -23.47
CA THR A 8 -30.27 -23.66 -22.71
C THR A 8 -29.42 -23.06 -21.59
N THR A 9 -29.20 -21.75 -21.71
CA THR A 9 -28.63 -20.84 -20.72
C THR A 9 -29.79 -20.24 -19.91
N GLN A 10 -29.66 -20.10 -18.58
CA GLN A 10 -29.77 -18.81 -17.86
C GLN A 10 -30.18 -18.93 -16.37
N LEU A 11 -29.29 -18.37 -15.54
CA LEU A 11 -29.52 -17.43 -14.44
C LEU A 11 -30.38 -17.84 -13.24
N HIS A 12 -29.67 -18.16 -12.15
CA HIS A 12 -30.03 -17.67 -10.83
C HIS A 12 -29.75 -16.16 -10.75
N ALA A 13 -30.79 -15.35 -10.50
CA ALA A 13 -30.65 -13.96 -10.10
C ALA A 13 -31.30 -13.78 -8.72
N ASN A 14 -30.46 -13.38 -7.79
CA ASN A 14 -30.80 -13.01 -6.43
C ASN A 14 -31.49 -11.63 -6.44
N ASP A 15 -32.77 -11.58 -6.06
CA ASP A 15 -33.47 -10.33 -5.76
C ASP A 15 -33.32 -10.02 -4.26
N LEU A 16 -32.24 -9.30 -3.91
CA LEU A 16 -32.07 -8.65 -2.62
C LEU A 16 -31.89 -7.14 -2.86
N LYS A 17 -33.03 -6.46 -2.77
CA LYS A 17 -33.21 -5.02 -2.95
C LYS A 17 -32.87 -4.32 -1.64
N LEU A 18 -31.67 -3.75 -1.50
CA LEU A 18 -31.34 -2.84 -0.40
C LEU A 18 -30.73 -1.53 -0.91
N SER A 19 -31.45 -0.45 -0.59
CA SER A 19 -31.09 0.96 -0.73
C SER A 19 -29.84 1.33 0.07
N PRO A 20 -29.02 2.32 -0.35
CA PRO A 20 -27.98 2.87 0.50
C PRO A 20 -28.53 3.97 1.43
N PRO A 21 -28.19 3.96 2.73
CA PRO A 21 -28.17 5.17 3.54
C PRO A 21 -26.74 5.70 3.69
N SER A 22 -26.56 6.96 3.31
CA SER A 22 -25.42 7.82 3.65
C SER A 22 -25.39 8.12 5.15
N THR A 23 -24.24 7.96 5.81
CA THR A 23 -24.01 8.54 7.14
C THR A 23 -22.54 8.94 7.32
N PRO A 24 -22.25 10.16 7.84
CA PRO A 24 -20.92 10.73 7.98
C PRO A 24 -20.17 10.25 9.24
N LEU A 25 -18.84 10.31 9.16
CA LEU A 25 -17.89 10.03 10.24
C LEU A 25 -17.92 11.11 11.34
N THR A 26 -18.30 10.71 12.55
CA THR A 26 -18.15 11.47 13.79
C THR A 26 -16.80 11.12 14.42
N GLN A 27 -15.90 12.09 14.55
CA GLN A 27 -14.71 11.99 15.41
C GLN A 27 -15.04 12.54 16.79
N HIS A 28 -14.97 11.68 17.81
CA HIS A 28 -14.94 12.08 19.21
C HIS A 28 -13.49 12.42 19.60
N SER A 29 -13.24 13.68 19.95
CA SER A 29 -12.03 14.13 20.64
C SER A 29 -12.45 14.66 22.01
N THR A 30 -12.05 13.94 23.06
CA THR A 30 -12.25 14.31 24.46
C THR A 30 -11.16 15.29 24.88
N GLY A 31 -11.56 16.48 25.32
CA GLY A 31 -10.64 17.46 25.89
C GLY A 31 -10.17 17.10 27.29
N ILE A 32 -9.09 17.76 27.71
CA ILE A 32 -8.82 18.30 29.06
C ILE A 32 -7.60 19.22 28.87
N GLU A 33 -7.79 20.54 28.94
CA GLU A 33 -6.73 21.46 29.40
C GLU A 33 -7.38 22.76 29.89
N ALA A 34 -7.03 23.17 31.11
CA ALA A 34 -7.39 24.42 31.78
C ALA A 34 -6.07 25.20 32.04
N PRO A 35 -6.06 26.44 32.57
CA PRO A 35 -7.07 27.51 32.64
C PRO A 35 -6.58 28.86 32.04
N GLN A 36 -7.53 29.76 31.77
CA GLN A 36 -7.26 31.18 31.45
C GLN A 36 -6.78 31.94 32.71
N PRO A 37 -5.94 32.99 32.57
CA PRO A 37 -6.52 34.34 32.71
C PRO A 37 -5.76 35.44 31.94
N ALA A 38 -6.50 36.43 31.40
CA ALA A 38 -6.33 37.84 31.76
C ALA A 38 -7.10 38.78 30.81
N THR A 39 -8.03 39.51 31.42
CA THR A 39 -8.68 40.74 30.98
C THR A 39 -7.70 41.77 30.42
N MET A 40 -7.99 42.34 29.24
CA MET A 40 -7.46 43.64 28.82
C MET A 40 -8.53 44.53 28.20
N LEU A 41 -8.59 45.77 28.72
CA LEU A 41 -9.53 46.86 28.43
C LEU A 41 -9.20 47.57 27.09
N PRO A 42 -10.19 48.23 26.45
CA PRO A 42 -10.01 48.86 25.15
C PRO A 42 -9.32 50.22 25.26
N ARG A 43 -8.10 50.35 24.71
CA ARG A 43 -7.41 51.64 24.60
C ARG A 43 -7.56 52.21 23.19
N ARG A 44 -8.45 53.19 23.05
CA ARG A 44 -8.52 54.08 21.90
C ARG A 44 -7.28 54.98 21.89
N ILE A 45 -6.54 54.99 20.78
CA ILE A 45 -5.62 56.08 20.43
C ILE A 45 -6.04 56.55 19.05
N ALA A 46 -6.56 57.78 19.01
CA ALA A 46 -6.73 58.54 17.78
C ALA A 46 -5.36 59.04 17.34
N GLN A 47 -4.98 58.82 16.08
CA GLN A 47 -3.98 59.62 15.39
C GLN A 47 -4.38 59.85 13.94
N ALA A 48 -4.03 61.03 13.46
CA ALA A 48 -4.68 61.79 12.41
C ALA A 48 -4.32 61.38 10.99
N SER A 49 -5.19 61.82 10.07
CA SER A 49 -5.09 61.76 8.62
C SER A 49 -3.86 62.48 8.07
N ALA A 50 -3.05 61.77 7.28
CA ALA A 50 -2.15 62.38 6.30
C ALA A 50 -2.63 62.00 4.88
N LEU A 51 -3.33 62.93 4.25
CA LEU A 51 -3.55 62.93 2.80
C LEU A 51 -2.19 62.99 2.11
N ARG A 52 -1.79 61.88 1.49
CA ARG A 52 -0.74 61.88 0.48
C ARG A 52 -1.34 61.38 -0.82
N THR A 53 -1.83 62.33 -1.61
CA THR A 53 -2.13 62.17 -3.03
C THR A 53 -0.89 61.61 -3.74
N LEU A 54 -0.93 60.34 -4.12
CA LEU A 54 0.01 59.74 -5.06
C LEU A 54 -0.71 59.48 -6.39
N PRO A 55 -0.15 59.93 -7.52
CA PRO A 55 -0.80 59.86 -8.82
C PRO A 55 -0.75 58.44 -9.41
N SER A 56 -1.84 58.11 -10.11
CA SER A 56 -1.94 57.15 -11.20
C SER A 56 -1.74 55.67 -10.87
N ARG A 57 -2.85 54.93 -10.89
CA ARG A 57 -2.91 53.48 -11.09
C ARG A 57 -2.02 53.11 -12.29
N ARG A 58 -0.82 52.56 -12.03
CA ARG A 58 -0.12 51.75 -13.04
C ARG A 58 -0.86 50.43 -13.15
N ILE A 59 -1.92 50.41 -13.96
CA ILE A 59 -2.41 49.17 -14.55
C ILE A 59 -1.24 48.67 -15.41
N LEU A 60 -0.49 47.69 -14.90
CA LEU A 60 0.46 46.96 -15.74
C LEU A 60 -0.38 46.31 -16.85
N PRO A 61 -0.02 46.44 -18.14
CA PRO A 61 -0.64 45.61 -19.16
C PRO A 61 -0.36 44.16 -18.79
N VAL A 62 -1.40 43.43 -18.38
CA VAL A 62 -1.36 42.03 -17.93
C VAL A 62 -0.91 41.07 -19.03
N VAL A 63 -0.64 41.55 -20.25
CA VAL A 63 -0.17 40.70 -21.35
C VAL A 63 1.20 41.17 -21.82
N GLN A 64 2.22 40.86 -21.03
CA GLN A 64 3.59 40.86 -21.51
C GLN A 64 3.78 39.63 -22.42
N ARG A 65 3.40 39.72 -23.71
CA ARG A 65 3.75 38.71 -24.74
C ARG A 65 5.26 38.76 -24.97
N ARG A 66 6.03 38.15 -24.06
CA ARG A 66 7.50 38.28 -23.99
C ARG A 66 8.25 37.19 -24.77
N THR A 67 7.68 36.73 -25.88
CA THR A 67 8.41 35.86 -26.81
C THR A 67 8.09 36.31 -28.24
N PHE A 68 9.14 36.71 -28.97
CA PHE A 68 9.10 36.96 -30.41
C PHE A 68 9.09 35.61 -31.14
N ILE A 69 8.05 34.81 -30.89
CA ILE A 69 7.82 33.57 -31.62
C ILE A 69 6.71 33.90 -32.63
N PRO A 70 6.97 33.72 -33.94
CA PRO A 70 5.97 34.01 -34.95
C PRO A 70 4.74 33.13 -34.73
N ASN A 71 3.57 33.64 -35.10
CA ASN A 71 2.31 32.88 -35.02
C ASN A 71 2.41 31.53 -35.77
N SER A 72 3.25 31.44 -36.80
CA SER A 72 3.53 30.17 -37.49
C SER A 72 4.14 29.06 -36.64
N LEU A 73 4.59 29.34 -35.41
CA LEU A 73 5.19 28.34 -34.51
C LEU A 73 4.38 28.09 -33.23
N ASN A 74 3.53 29.03 -32.80
CA ASN A 74 2.86 28.97 -31.51
C ASN A 74 1.35 29.20 -31.57
N ASP A 75 0.80 29.35 -32.79
CA ASP A 75 -0.64 29.48 -32.96
C ASP A 75 -1.33 28.13 -32.76
N LYS A 76 -2.54 28.16 -32.19
CA LYS A 76 -3.29 26.93 -31.88
C LYS A 76 -3.57 26.11 -33.13
N ALA A 77 -3.84 26.79 -34.24
CA ALA A 77 -4.05 26.14 -35.54
C ALA A 77 -2.83 25.31 -35.99
N VAL A 78 -1.60 25.84 -35.79
CA VAL A 78 -0.36 25.11 -36.12
C VAL A 78 -0.16 23.92 -35.17
N TYR A 79 -0.53 24.08 -33.91
CA TYR A 79 -0.46 23.01 -32.93
C TYR A 79 -1.46 21.89 -33.24
N GLU A 80 -2.71 22.22 -33.55
CA GLU A 80 -3.76 21.28 -33.95
C GLU A 80 -3.43 20.58 -35.29
N GLU A 81 -2.80 21.29 -36.23
CA GLU A 81 -2.31 20.71 -37.48
C GLU A 81 -1.18 19.70 -37.25
N ARG A 82 -0.22 20.03 -36.36
CA ARG A 82 0.92 19.15 -36.06
C ARG A 82 0.54 17.97 -35.17
N TYR A 83 -0.43 18.15 -34.28
CA TYR A 83 -0.87 17.17 -33.30
C TYR A 83 -2.39 17.05 -33.33
N PRO A 84 -2.95 16.39 -34.36
CA PRO A 84 -4.39 16.14 -34.41
C PRO A 84 -4.80 15.28 -33.21
N ASP A 85 -6.01 15.53 -32.70
CA ASP A 85 -6.58 14.72 -31.62
C ASP A 85 -6.68 13.26 -32.05
N PRO A 86 -6.25 12.31 -31.20
CA PRO A 86 -6.40 10.89 -31.50
C PRO A 86 -7.89 10.52 -31.61
N PRO A 87 -8.24 9.52 -32.43
CA PRO A 87 -9.60 9.03 -32.54
C PRO A 87 -10.12 8.61 -31.15
N LYS A 88 -11.23 9.20 -30.73
CA LYS A 88 -11.89 8.85 -29.46
C LYS A 88 -12.69 7.58 -29.70
N LEU A 89 -12.19 6.46 -29.20
CA LEU A 89 -12.89 5.18 -29.22
C LEU A 89 -14.02 5.23 -28.20
N THR A 90 -15.16 4.62 -28.55
CA THR A 90 -16.27 4.48 -27.59
C THR A 90 -15.93 3.41 -26.56
N GLU A 91 -16.56 3.46 -25.38
CA GLU A 91 -16.37 2.46 -24.31
C GLU A 91 -16.64 1.02 -24.78
N ALA A 92 -17.51 0.84 -25.78
CA ALA A 92 -17.81 -0.46 -26.37
C ALA A 92 -16.69 -0.97 -27.31
N GLU A 93 -15.93 -0.06 -27.93
CA GLU A 93 -14.83 -0.38 -28.85
C GLU A 93 -13.49 -0.54 -28.12
N ASP A 94 -13.30 0.19 -27.01
CA ASP A 94 -12.07 0.15 -26.21
C ASP A 94 -12.38 0.14 -24.69
N PRO A 95 -12.89 -0.99 -24.17
CA PRO A 95 -13.21 -1.13 -22.74
C PRO A 95 -11.98 -1.05 -21.83
N ASN A 96 -10.78 -1.25 -22.37
CA ASN A 96 -9.53 -1.18 -21.62
C ASN A 96 -8.85 0.19 -21.73
N GLN A 97 -9.44 1.15 -22.46
CA GLN A 97 -8.90 2.50 -22.68
C GLN A 97 -7.45 2.49 -23.20
N SER A 98 -7.15 1.50 -24.03
CA SER A 98 -5.84 1.21 -24.61
C SER A 98 -5.53 2.03 -25.86
N GLY A 99 -6.47 2.89 -26.30
CA GLY A 99 -6.31 3.73 -27.47
C GLY A 99 -6.30 2.96 -28.79
N GLY A 100 -6.93 1.77 -28.81
CA GLY A 100 -6.95 0.89 -29.99
C GLY A 100 -5.65 0.11 -30.19
N TYR A 101 -4.83 -0.01 -29.14
CA TYR A 101 -3.62 -0.81 -29.17
C TYR A 101 -3.96 -2.30 -29.34
N ILE A 102 -3.22 -2.98 -30.22
CA ILE A 102 -3.40 -4.42 -30.45
C ILE A 102 -2.75 -5.16 -29.28
N ASN A 103 -3.57 -5.54 -28.29
CA ASN A 103 -3.09 -6.25 -27.12
C ASN A 103 -3.04 -7.78 -27.38
N PRO A 104 -1.86 -8.41 -27.53
CA PRO A 104 -1.75 -9.86 -27.66
C PRO A 104 -2.22 -10.58 -26.39
N PRO A 105 -2.44 -11.91 -26.43
CA PRO A 105 -2.83 -12.67 -25.24
C PRO A 105 -1.85 -12.51 -24.08
N ARG A 106 -2.39 -12.43 -22.86
CA ARG A 106 -1.65 -12.30 -21.59
C ARG A 106 -0.87 -13.58 -21.25
N VAL A 107 0.27 -13.77 -21.90
CA VAL A 107 1.15 -14.93 -21.70
C VAL A 107 2.56 -14.47 -21.35
N LYS A 108 3.06 -14.92 -20.19
CA LYS A 108 4.41 -14.62 -19.74
C LYS A 108 5.46 -15.22 -20.67
N ARG A 109 6.51 -14.46 -20.97
CA ARG A 109 7.58 -14.85 -21.90
C ARG A 109 8.38 -16.07 -21.43
N GLN A 110 8.39 -16.32 -20.13
CA GLN A 110 8.96 -17.52 -19.53
C GLN A 110 8.40 -18.82 -20.13
N PHE A 111 7.12 -18.84 -20.53
CA PHE A 111 6.46 -20.02 -21.10
C PHE A 111 6.64 -20.15 -22.61
N ARG A 112 7.26 -19.15 -23.26
CA ARG A 112 7.65 -19.27 -24.66
C ARG A 112 8.79 -20.28 -24.79
N ASP A 113 8.85 -20.94 -25.94
CA ASP A 113 9.87 -21.94 -26.25
C ASP A 113 11.29 -21.37 -26.03
N PRO A 114 12.08 -21.90 -25.08
CA PRO A 114 13.43 -21.44 -24.82
C PRO A 114 14.42 -21.76 -25.96
N HIS A 115 14.10 -22.70 -26.84
CA HIS A 115 15.00 -23.19 -27.89
C HIS A 115 14.67 -22.63 -29.28
N ALA A 116 13.58 -21.86 -29.41
CA ALA A 116 13.21 -21.24 -30.67
C ALA A 116 14.22 -20.15 -31.10
N ASP A 117 14.27 -19.89 -32.41
CA ASP A 117 15.21 -18.94 -33.00
C ASP A 117 14.72 -17.48 -32.87
N TRP A 118 14.67 -16.96 -31.64
CA TRP A 118 14.29 -15.58 -31.37
C TRP A 118 15.34 -14.56 -31.85
N TRP A 119 14.90 -13.38 -32.30
CA TRP A 119 15.78 -12.24 -32.58
C TRP A 119 16.48 -11.73 -31.31
N ASP A 120 15.70 -11.49 -30.25
CA ASP A 120 16.20 -11.25 -28.89
C ASP A 120 16.15 -12.56 -28.11
N LYS A 121 17.32 -13.17 -27.92
CA LYS A 121 17.46 -14.44 -27.19
C LYS A 121 17.15 -14.30 -25.70
N GLN A 122 17.43 -13.14 -25.09
CA GLN A 122 17.21 -12.95 -23.67
C GLN A 122 15.72 -12.79 -23.40
N GLU A 123 15.03 -11.91 -24.11
CA GLU A 123 13.60 -11.65 -23.89
C GLU A 123 12.67 -12.64 -24.62
N ARG A 124 13.24 -13.57 -25.41
CA ARG A 124 12.51 -14.51 -26.28
C ARG A 124 11.52 -13.76 -27.19
N ARG A 125 12.04 -12.75 -27.91
CA ARG A 125 11.27 -11.78 -28.71
C ARG A 125 11.70 -11.74 -30.17
N ASN A 126 10.75 -11.61 -31.09
CA ASN A 126 11.04 -11.25 -32.47
C ASN A 126 10.91 -9.75 -32.72
N TYR A 127 11.65 -9.22 -33.68
CA TYR A 127 11.56 -7.81 -34.05
C TYR A 127 10.18 -7.50 -34.65
N GLY A 128 9.54 -6.42 -34.20
CA GLY A 128 8.25 -5.97 -34.71
C GLY A 128 7.03 -6.77 -34.24
N GLU A 129 7.19 -7.74 -33.34
CA GLU A 129 6.03 -8.42 -32.74
C GLU A 129 5.23 -7.44 -31.85
N PRO A 130 3.88 -7.47 -31.87
CA PRO A 130 3.07 -6.74 -30.90
C PRO A 130 3.42 -7.15 -29.47
N VAL A 131 3.55 -6.16 -28.60
CA VAL A 131 3.92 -6.35 -27.20
C VAL A 131 2.66 -6.22 -26.35
N HIS A 132 2.50 -7.03 -25.30
CA HIS A 132 1.38 -6.86 -24.38
C HIS A 132 1.53 -5.55 -23.60
N GLU A 133 0.45 -4.87 -23.25
CA GLU A 133 0.50 -3.63 -22.45
C GLU A 133 1.29 -3.83 -21.13
N ASP A 134 0.95 -4.84 -20.34
CA ASP A 134 1.68 -5.31 -19.13
C ASP A 134 3.01 -6.05 -19.42
N HIS A 135 3.78 -5.63 -20.41
CA HIS A 135 5.04 -6.32 -20.76
C HIS A 135 6.10 -6.26 -19.66
N ASP A 136 6.05 -5.26 -18.80
CA ASP A 136 6.89 -5.18 -17.60
C ASP A 136 6.66 -6.34 -16.62
N VAL A 137 5.39 -6.79 -16.47
CA VAL A 137 5.01 -7.92 -15.61
C VAL A 137 5.12 -9.26 -16.34
N LEU A 138 4.88 -9.28 -17.64
CA LEU A 138 4.94 -10.49 -18.48
C LEU A 138 6.33 -10.75 -19.08
N GLY A 139 7.27 -9.82 -18.88
CA GLY A 139 8.66 -9.85 -19.31
C GLY A 139 9.42 -11.04 -18.75
N LEU A 140 10.57 -11.39 -19.34
CA LEU A 140 11.36 -12.50 -18.79
C LEU A 140 12.00 -12.12 -17.44
N PHE A 141 12.36 -10.85 -17.27
CA PHE A 141 13.00 -10.33 -16.05
C PHE A 141 12.02 -10.06 -14.89
N SER A 142 10.75 -10.37 -15.07
CA SER A 142 9.76 -10.33 -14.00
C SER A 142 9.83 -11.59 -13.12
N PRO A 143 9.27 -11.58 -11.89
CA PRO A 143 9.33 -12.74 -10.99
C PRO A 143 8.85 -14.04 -11.64
N HIS A 144 9.65 -15.10 -11.54
CA HIS A 144 9.38 -16.37 -12.19
C HIS A 144 8.05 -17.00 -11.75
N GLU A 145 7.26 -17.48 -12.71
CA GLU A 145 5.96 -18.11 -12.47
C GLU A 145 6.11 -19.64 -12.41
N TYR A 146 5.57 -20.24 -11.36
CA TYR A 146 5.63 -21.69 -11.15
C TYR A 146 4.28 -22.34 -11.44
N THR A 147 4.28 -23.41 -12.25
CA THR A 147 3.05 -24.07 -12.72
C THR A 147 2.76 -25.42 -12.06
N TRP A 148 3.70 -25.96 -11.28
CA TRP A 148 3.59 -27.28 -10.68
C TRP A 148 2.61 -27.35 -9.49
N VAL A 149 2.38 -26.23 -8.80
CA VAL A 149 1.42 -26.09 -7.68
C VAL A 149 0.67 -24.77 -7.81
N SER A 150 -0.64 -24.77 -7.53
CA SER A 150 -1.43 -23.55 -7.50
C SER A 150 -1.05 -22.65 -6.30
N PRO A 151 -1.10 -21.30 -6.43
CA PRO A 151 -0.70 -20.40 -5.35
C PRO A 151 -1.42 -20.66 -4.01
N ALA A 152 -2.72 -20.95 -4.07
CA ALA A 152 -3.51 -21.27 -2.88
C ALA A 152 -3.04 -22.55 -2.17
N LYS A 153 -2.70 -23.59 -2.94
CA LYS A 153 -2.15 -24.84 -2.38
C LYS A 153 -0.75 -24.63 -1.81
N GLY A 154 0.10 -23.87 -2.50
CA GLY A 154 1.44 -23.52 -2.02
C GLY A 154 1.39 -22.75 -0.69
N ALA A 155 0.51 -21.76 -0.59
CA ALA A 155 0.30 -21.00 0.64
C ALA A 155 -0.18 -21.89 1.79
N LEU A 156 -1.11 -22.81 1.53
CA LEU A 156 -1.58 -23.78 2.51
C LEU A 156 -0.43 -24.68 3.00
N GLN A 157 0.36 -25.24 2.08
CA GLN A 157 1.48 -26.11 2.43
C GLN A 157 2.54 -25.41 3.28
N VAL A 158 2.92 -24.18 2.91
CA VAL A 158 3.87 -23.37 3.69
C VAL A 158 3.29 -23.00 5.05
N GLY A 159 2.02 -22.58 5.10
CA GLY A 159 1.34 -22.26 6.34
C GLY A 159 1.24 -23.46 7.29
N ALA A 160 0.88 -24.62 6.76
CA ALA A 160 0.82 -25.87 7.52
C ALA A 160 2.20 -26.26 8.06
N PHE A 161 3.26 -26.12 7.25
CA PHE A 161 4.63 -26.36 7.70
C PHE A 161 5.04 -25.45 8.86
N VAL A 162 4.82 -24.14 8.72
CA VAL A 162 5.17 -23.17 9.78
C VAL A 162 4.37 -23.43 11.05
N LEU A 163 3.06 -23.65 10.91
CA LEU A 163 2.16 -23.88 12.05
C LEU A 163 2.50 -25.18 12.78
N THR A 164 2.81 -26.26 12.06
CA THR A 164 3.22 -27.54 12.68
C THR A 164 4.57 -27.41 13.36
N PHE A 165 5.56 -26.79 12.71
CA PHE A 165 6.88 -26.59 13.28
C PHE A 165 6.82 -25.75 14.57
N LEU A 166 6.18 -24.58 14.51
CA LEU A 166 6.05 -23.71 15.68
C LEU A 166 5.14 -24.33 16.75
N GLY A 167 4.10 -25.04 16.35
CA GLY A 167 3.24 -25.78 17.28
C GLY A 167 3.98 -26.84 18.06
N VAL A 168 4.88 -27.59 17.41
CA VAL A 168 5.74 -28.58 18.08
C VAL A 168 6.73 -27.88 19.02
N CYS A 169 7.43 -26.82 18.56
CA CYS A 169 8.35 -26.08 19.42
C CYS A 169 7.66 -25.51 20.66
N TRP A 170 6.45 -24.97 20.49
CA TRP A 170 5.64 -24.45 21.59
C TRP A 170 5.23 -25.57 22.56
N LEU A 171 4.70 -26.68 22.05
CA LEU A 171 4.30 -27.81 22.88
C LEU A 171 5.49 -28.39 23.66
N VAL A 172 6.64 -28.55 23.01
CA VAL A 172 7.87 -28.96 23.69
C VAL A 172 8.24 -27.95 24.77
N GLY A 173 8.18 -26.65 24.49
CA GLY A 173 8.42 -25.62 25.50
C GLY A 173 7.47 -25.65 26.70
N GLN A 174 6.25 -26.19 26.56
CA GLN A 174 5.29 -26.34 27.66
C GLN A 174 5.45 -27.66 28.45
N VAL A 175 5.83 -28.74 27.77
CA VAL A 175 5.82 -30.10 28.34
C VAL A 175 7.21 -30.54 28.79
N TYR A 176 8.27 -29.91 28.29
CA TYR A 176 9.63 -30.31 28.62
C TYR A 176 9.94 -30.03 30.10
N PRO A 177 10.52 -31.00 30.83
CA PRO A 177 10.72 -30.87 32.27
C PRO A 177 11.70 -29.75 32.61
N ASP A 178 11.50 -29.21 33.81
CA ASP A 178 12.30 -28.13 34.34
C ASP A 178 13.79 -28.46 34.46
N LYS A 179 14.60 -27.40 34.47
CA LYS A 179 16.05 -27.55 34.62
C LYS A 179 16.37 -28.17 35.99
N VAL A 180 17.30 -29.12 36.01
CA VAL A 180 17.73 -29.82 37.25
C VAL A 180 18.57 -28.90 38.17
N SER A 181 18.98 -27.73 37.68
CA SER A 181 19.77 -26.78 38.46
C SER A 181 18.89 -25.78 39.22
N TYR A 182 19.22 -25.54 40.48
CA TYR A 182 18.66 -24.40 41.20
C TYR A 182 19.10 -23.09 40.53
N PRO A 183 18.21 -22.09 40.40
CA PRO A 183 18.61 -20.76 39.96
C PRO A 183 19.72 -20.20 40.85
N ARG A 184 20.67 -19.47 40.27
CA ARG A 184 21.76 -18.87 41.04
C ARG A 184 21.21 -17.71 41.86
N GLU A 185 21.48 -17.75 43.15
CA GLU A 185 21.06 -16.74 44.11
C GLU A 185 22.23 -15.84 44.49
N PHE A 186 21.89 -14.61 44.87
CA PHE A 186 22.87 -13.63 45.30
C PHE A 186 22.38 -12.83 46.51
N GLU A 187 23.29 -12.52 47.43
CA GLU A 187 22.98 -11.75 48.64
C GLU A 187 22.36 -10.39 48.28
N GLY A 188 21.22 -10.07 48.91
CA GLY A 188 20.49 -8.81 48.65
C GLY A 188 20.09 -8.59 47.19
N GLY A 189 20.04 -9.65 46.36
CA GLY A 189 19.65 -9.56 44.95
C GLY A 189 20.54 -8.67 44.08
N LEU A 190 21.77 -8.37 44.51
CA LEU A 190 22.65 -7.36 43.90
C LEU A 190 21.95 -6.00 43.71
N GLU A 191 21.01 -5.64 44.58
CA GLU A 191 20.22 -4.41 44.43
C GLU A 191 21.11 -3.16 44.34
N ARG A 192 22.18 -3.10 45.13
CA ARG A 192 23.12 -1.98 45.10
C ARG A 192 23.91 -1.92 43.79
N GLU A 193 24.29 -3.07 43.26
CA GLU A 193 25.13 -3.20 42.06
C GLU A 193 24.33 -3.04 40.76
N LEU A 194 23.04 -3.41 40.78
CA LEU A 194 22.16 -3.39 39.61
C LEU A 194 21.37 -2.09 39.41
N GLY A 195 21.65 -1.05 40.20
CA GLY A 195 21.08 0.29 39.99
C GLY A 195 20.22 0.82 41.14
N GLY A 196 20.20 0.13 42.28
CA GLY A 196 19.57 0.59 43.50
C GLY A 196 18.06 0.33 43.56
N PRO A 197 17.36 0.93 44.55
CA PRO A 197 15.94 0.69 44.80
C PRO A 197 15.09 1.00 43.57
N GLY A 198 14.43 -0.03 43.01
CA GLY A 198 13.57 0.08 41.83
C GLY A 198 14.17 -0.50 40.53
N ALA A 199 15.43 -0.94 40.53
CA ALA A 199 16.00 -1.70 39.42
C ALA A 199 15.60 -3.19 39.47
N MET A 200 15.64 -3.87 38.32
CA MET A 200 15.40 -5.33 38.27
C MET A 200 16.54 -6.05 39.01
N ARG A 201 16.25 -6.53 40.21
CA ARG A 201 17.21 -7.25 41.05
C ARG A 201 17.43 -8.68 40.56
N ALA A 202 18.60 -9.22 40.86
CA ALA A 202 18.85 -10.66 40.76
C ALA A 202 18.10 -11.40 41.87
N ARG A 203 17.87 -12.70 41.69
CA ARG A 203 17.21 -13.53 42.70
C ARG A 203 18.02 -13.53 44.01
N SER A 204 17.34 -13.30 45.13
CA SER A 204 17.92 -13.43 46.48
C SER A 204 17.49 -14.74 47.14
N PRO A 205 18.23 -15.23 48.15
CA PRO A 205 17.82 -16.40 48.94
C PRO A 205 16.52 -16.22 49.75
N GLU A 206 16.06 -14.96 49.91
CA GLU A 206 14.82 -14.63 50.63
C GLU A 206 13.58 -14.76 49.73
N ASP A 207 13.78 -14.98 48.44
CA ASP A 207 12.69 -15.12 47.47
C ASP A 207 12.05 -16.50 47.50
N PRO A 208 10.73 -16.61 47.24
CA PRO A 208 10.10 -17.91 47.13
C PRO A 208 10.74 -18.72 46.01
N GLU A 209 10.87 -20.03 46.25
CA GLU A 209 11.41 -20.96 45.27
C GLU A 209 10.61 -20.89 43.97
N ALA A 210 11.33 -20.77 42.84
CA ALA A 210 10.74 -20.58 41.51
C ALA A 210 9.72 -21.67 41.11
N TYR A 211 9.73 -22.82 41.77
CA TYR A 211 8.87 -23.97 41.47
C TYR A 211 7.66 -24.12 42.41
N GLN A 212 7.54 -23.31 43.47
CA GLN A 212 6.41 -23.38 44.41
C GLN A 212 5.31 -22.35 44.15
N ALA A 213 5.51 -21.40 43.22
CA ALA A 213 4.56 -20.32 42.95
C ALA A 213 3.19 -20.81 42.44
N GLY A 214 3.09 -22.03 41.89
CA GLY A 214 1.81 -22.61 41.45
C GLY A 214 0.95 -23.19 42.57
N GLU A 215 1.51 -23.43 43.77
CA GLU A 215 0.79 -24.01 44.92
C GLU A 215 0.35 -22.95 45.95
N ALA A 216 0.88 -21.73 45.87
CA ALA A 216 0.60 -20.65 46.82
C ALA A 216 -0.61 -19.78 46.45
N GLU A 217 -1.25 -20.02 45.28
CA GLU A 217 -2.41 -19.26 44.79
C GLU A 217 -3.75 -20.03 44.88
N GLU A 218 -3.84 -21.10 45.68
CA GLU A 218 -5.10 -21.82 45.99
C GLU A 218 -5.62 -21.53 47.41
#